data_AF-A0A820R057-F1
#
_entry.id   AF-A0A820R057-F1
#
_cell.length_a   1.000
_cell.length_b   1.000
_cell.length_c   1.000
_cell.angle_alpha   90.00
_cell.angle_beta   90.00
_cell.angle_gamma   90.00
#
_symmetry.space_group_name_H-M   'P 1'
#
loop_
_entity.id
_entity.type
_entity.pdbx_description
1 polymer ?
#
loop_
_entity_poly.entity_id
_entity_poly.type
_entity_poly.pdbx_seq_one_letter_code
_entity_poly.pdbx_strand_id
1 'polypeptide(L)'
;ILRSALLNAGYKVSTTHARQDAIKTNAPHAVIWDIMRAFGEQSPTKRAATERLNTETPYYRLLTKPSTIKVDFTEHPDWESEARKNKLIRFLGNPHARWGPLGKAVTKKKRSSDEIDSAQNKKQ
;
A
#
# COMPACT_ATOMS: atom_id res chain seq x y z
N ILE A 1 -0.76 -3.73 -14.71
CA ILE A 1 0.65 -4.20 -14.71
C ILE A 1 0.82 -5.54 -13.98
N LEU A 2 1.01 -5.62 -12.65
CA LEU A 2 1.32 -6.93 -12.00
C LEU A 2 0.23 -7.99 -12.20
N ARG A 3 -1.05 -7.60 -12.08
CA ARG A 3 -2.18 -8.51 -12.34
C ARG A 3 -2.21 -8.99 -13.79
N SER A 4 -1.98 -8.05 -14.71
CA SER A 4 -1.91 -8.32 -16.15
C SER A 4 -0.79 -9.32 -16.46
N ALA A 5 0.40 -9.14 -15.88
CA ALA A 5 1.52 -10.06 -16.04
C ALA A 5 1.23 -11.48 -15.53
N LEU A 6 0.56 -11.60 -14.39
CA LEU A 6 0.14 -12.89 -13.86
C LEU A 6 -0.92 -13.57 -14.75
N LEU A 7 -1.87 -12.80 -15.29
CA LEU A 7 -2.91 -13.30 -16.20
C LEU A 7 -2.31 -13.72 -17.55
N ASN A 8 -1.42 -12.92 -18.13
CA ASN A 8 -0.68 -13.23 -19.36
C ASN A 8 0.18 -14.49 -19.19
N ALA A 9 0.71 -14.73 -17.99
CA ALA A 9 1.44 -15.95 -17.65
C ALA A 9 0.53 -17.17 -17.39
N GLY A 10 -0.80 -17.03 -17.53
CA GLY A 10 -1.77 -18.11 -17.39
C GLY A 10 -2.21 -18.40 -15.94
N TYR A 11 -1.85 -17.54 -14.98
CA TYR A 11 -2.23 -17.71 -13.58
C TYR A 11 -3.53 -16.98 -13.24
N LYS A 12 -4.27 -17.54 -12.29
CA LYS A 12 -5.50 -16.94 -11.79
C LYS A 12 -5.16 -15.87 -10.77
N VAL A 13 -5.89 -14.76 -10.83
CA VAL A 13 -5.68 -13.60 -9.97
C VAL A 13 -7.01 -13.15 -9.39
N SER A 14 -7.05 -12.92 -8.08
CA SER A 14 -8.20 -12.31 -7.41
C SER A 14 -7.78 -11.28 -6.35
N THR A 15 -8.72 -10.43 -5.96
CA THR A 15 -8.53 -9.42 -4.92
C THR A 15 -9.02 -9.93 -3.57
N THR A 16 -8.45 -9.43 -2.48
CA THR A 16 -8.88 -9.79 -1.11
C THR A 16 -9.54 -8.62 -0.38
N HIS A 17 -10.41 -8.93 0.57
CA HIS A 17 -11.00 -7.92 1.46
C HIS A 17 -10.03 -7.49 2.57
N ALA A 18 -8.97 -8.26 2.83
CA ALA A 18 -8.05 -8.00 3.94
C ALA A 18 -7.21 -6.72 3.75
N ARG A 19 -6.91 -6.35 2.50
CA ARG A 19 -6.12 -5.16 2.14
C ARG A 19 -6.38 -4.78 0.69
N GLN A 20 -6.38 -3.47 0.41
CA GLN A 20 -6.59 -2.92 -0.93
C GLN A 20 -5.55 -3.37 -1.97
N ASP A 21 -4.28 -3.43 -1.56
CA ASP A 21 -3.16 -3.74 -2.45
C ASP A 21 -2.81 -5.24 -2.49
N ALA A 22 -3.52 -6.07 -1.74
CA ALA A 22 -3.22 -7.49 -1.68
C ALA A 22 -3.87 -8.25 -2.84
N ILE A 23 -3.10 -9.19 -3.39
CA ILE A 23 -3.47 -10.01 -4.54
C ILE A 23 -3.37 -11.48 -4.11
N LYS A 24 -4.39 -12.26 -4.48
CA LYS A 24 -4.38 -13.72 -4.36
C LYS A 24 -4.09 -14.32 -5.72
N THR A 25 -3.17 -15.28 -5.78
CA THR A 25 -2.83 -15.97 -7.01
C THR A 25 -2.47 -17.43 -6.73
N ASN A 26 -2.64 -18.29 -7.72
CA ASN A 26 -2.14 -19.67 -7.71
C ASN A 26 -0.71 -19.78 -8.26
N ALA A 27 -0.06 -18.67 -8.63
CA ALA A 27 1.31 -18.66 -9.10
C ALA A 27 2.29 -19.12 -8.01
N PRO A 28 3.24 -20.03 -8.32
CA PRO A 28 4.33 -20.37 -7.42
C PRO A 28 5.17 -19.14 -7.06
N HIS A 29 5.77 -19.17 -5.88
CA HIS A 29 6.59 -18.06 -5.39
C HIS A 29 7.75 -17.69 -6.33
N ALA A 30 8.35 -18.68 -7.00
CA ALA A 30 9.42 -18.46 -7.98
C ALA A 30 8.97 -17.56 -9.15
N VAL A 31 7.75 -17.77 -9.65
CA VAL A 31 7.16 -16.99 -10.75
C VAL A 31 6.93 -15.55 -10.32
N ILE A 32 6.46 -15.33 -9.09
CA ILE A 32 6.24 -13.98 -8.57
C ILE A 32 7.57 -13.21 -8.54
N TRP A 33 8.66 -13.85 -8.12
CA TRP A 33 9.99 -13.23 -8.15
C TRP A 33 10.49 -12.96 -9.57
N ASP A 34 10.25 -13.86 -10.53
CA ASP A 34 10.56 -13.63 -11.94
C ASP A 34 9.86 -12.38 -12.48
N ILE A 35 8.56 -12.22 -12.18
CA ILE A 35 7.79 -11.05 -12.59
C ILE A 35 8.35 -9.77 -11.95
N MET A 36 8.66 -9.79 -10.65
CA MET A 36 9.25 -8.63 -9.98
C MET A 36 10.62 -8.25 -10.55
N ARG A 37 11.45 -9.24 -10.89
CA ARG A 37 12.76 -9.01 -11.52
C ARG A 37 12.62 -8.40 -12.92
N ALA A 38 11.76 -8.96 -13.75
CA ALA A 38 11.48 -8.47 -15.09
C ALA A 38 10.89 -7.04 -15.07
N PHE A 39 10.02 -6.76 -14.10
CA PHE A 39 9.47 -5.41 -13.89
C PHE A 39 10.55 -4.41 -13.51
N GLY A 40 11.47 -4.81 -12.62
CA GLY A 40 12.64 -4.01 -12.27
C GLY A 40 13.51 -3.70 -13.50
N GLU A 41 13.74 -4.67 -14.39
CA GLU A 41 14.58 -4.48 -15.59
C GLU A 41 14.01 -3.46 -16.58
N GLN A 42 12.69 -3.43 -16.73
CA GLN A 42 12.01 -2.44 -17.57
C GLN A 42 11.95 -1.06 -16.93
N SER A 43 12.08 -0.98 -15.59
CA SER A 43 12.03 0.28 -14.86
C SER A 43 13.40 0.98 -14.89
N PRO A 44 13.46 2.30 -15.21
CA PRO A 44 14.72 3.05 -15.25
C PRO A 44 15.45 3.07 -13.89
N THR A 45 14.70 2.82 -12.81
CA THR A 45 15.18 2.83 -11.43
C THR A 45 16.13 1.67 -11.10
N LYS A 46 16.03 0.50 -11.78
CA LYS A 46 16.91 -0.64 -11.48
C LYS A 46 18.35 -0.34 -11.82
N ARG A 47 18.65 0.25 -12.98
CA ARG A 47 20.04 0.58 -13.38
C ARG A 47 20.70 1.50 -12.36
N ALA A 48 20.03 2.60 -12.01
CA ALA A 48 20.52 3.56 -11.02
C ALA A 48 20.61 2.96 -9.60
N ALA A 49 19.72 2.04 -9.23
CA ALA A 49 19.79 1.36 -7.95
C ALA A 49 20.93 0.34 -7.90
N THR A 50 21.06 -0.52 -8.91
CA THR A 50 22.12 -1.56 -8.95
C THR A 50 23.52 -0.97 -8.97
N GLU A 51 23.73 0.18 -9.63
CA GLU A 51 25.02 0.89 -9.63
C GLU A 51 25.37 1.48 -8.26
N ARG A 52 24.37 1.84 -7.46
CA ARG A 52 24.56 2.45 -6.12
C ARG A 52 24.63 1.41 -5.00
N LEU A 53 24.28 0.17 -5.28
CA LEU A 53 24.14 -0.88 -4.27
C LEU A 53 25.44 -1.66 -4.10
N ASN A 54 25.73 -2.02 -2.85
CA ASN A 54 26.81 -2.93 -2.54
C ASN A 54 26.44 -4.37 -2.98
N THR A 55 27.36 -5.02 -3.68
CA THR A 55 27.30 -6.42 -4.14
C THR A 55 26.97 -7.42 -3.04
N GLU A 56 27.38 -7.15 -1.80
CA GLU A 56 27.16 -8.07 -0.68
C GLU A 56 25.72 -8.06 -0.13
N THR A 57 24.90 -7.11 -0.55
CA THR A 57 23.54 -7.02 -0.04
C THR A 57 22.67 -8.16 -0.60
N PRO A 58 21.79 -8.77 0.21
CA PRO A 58 20.86 -9.80 -0.28
C PRO A 58 19.92 -9.26 -1.36
N TYR A 59 19.62 -7.96 -1.31
CA TYR A 59 18.82 -7.27 -2.33
C TYR A 59 19.49 -7.28 -3.71
N TYR A 60 20.80 -6.97 -3.78
CA TYR A 60 21.57 -7.06 -5.02
C TYR A 60 21.52 -8.47 -5.59
N ARG A 61 21.76 -9.50 -4.76
CA ARG A 61 21.70 -10.90 -5.19
C ARG A 61 20.33 -11.34 -5.68
N LEU A 62 19.24 -10.76 -5.17
CA LEU A 62 17.87 -11.06 -5.64
C LEU A 62 17.59 -10.43 -7.01
N LEU A 63 18.00 -9.17 -7.21
CA LEU A 63 17.76 -8.43 -8.45
C LEU A 63 18.62 -8.87 -9.63
N THR A 64 19.86 -9.31 -9.37
CA THR A 64 20.82 -9.71 -10.42
C THR A 64 20.56 -11.11 -10.97
N LYS A 65 19.82 -11.96 -10.23
CA LYS A 65 19.43 -13.28 -10.72
C LYS A 65 18.61 -13.15 -12.02
N PRO A 66 18.88 -13.94 -13.06
CA PRO A 66 18.09 -13.89 -14.28
C PRO A 66 16.66 -14.38 -14.02
N SER A 67 15.70 -13.78 -14.73
CA SER A 67 14.33 -14.31 -14.76
C SER A 67 14.27 -15.54 -15.65
N THR A 68 13.56 -16.59 -15.21
CA THR A 68 13.43 -17.83 -15.99
C THR A 68 12.29 -17.74 -17.02
N ILE A 69 11.28 -16.92 -16.74
CA ILE A 69 10.07 -16.81 -17.54
C ILE A 69 10.07 -15.49 -18.32
N LYS A 70 9.63 -15.54 -19.58
CA LYS A 70 9.35 -14.33 -20.35
C LYS A 70 8.04 -13.72 -19.86
N VAL A 71 8.14 -12.54 -19.24
CA VAL A 71 6.99 -11.85 -18.65
C VAL A 71 6.47 -10.77 -19.59
N ASP A 72 5.17 -10.79 -19.85
CA ASP A 72 4.48 -9.77 -20.62
C ASP A 72 3.66 -8.86 -19.70
N PHE A 73 3.96 -7.56 -19.71
CA PHE A 73 3.29 -6.55 -18.90
C PHE A 73 2.18 -5.79 -19.63
N THR A 74 1.87 -6.15 -20.88
CA THR A 74 0.74 -5.61 -21.63
C THR A 74 -0.58 -5.76 -20.85
N GLU A 75 -1.53 -4.86 -21.10
CA GLU A 75 -2.81 -4.91 -20.41
C GLU A 75 -3.66 -6.11 -20.87
N HIS A 76 -3.83 -7.08 -19.97
CA HIS A 76 -4.71 -8.22 -20.21
C HIS A 76 -6.19 -7.80 -20.12
N PRO A 77 -7.08 -8.25 -21.01
CA PRO A 77 -8.50 -7.88 -21.02
C PRO A 77 -9.22 -8.14 -19.69
N ASP A 78 -8.87 -9.24 -19.02
CA ASP A 78 -9.48 -9.63 -17.73
C ASP A 78 -8.76 -9.06 -16.49
N TRP A 79 -7.90 -8.04 -16.65
CA TRP A 79 -7.19 -7.46 -15.50
C TRP A 79 -8.15 -6.73 -14.54
N GLU A 80 -9.27 -6.24 -15.07
CA GLU A 80 -10.27 -5.45 -14.36
C GLU A 80 -11.38 -6.34 -13.81
N SER A 81 -11.56 -6.34 -12.49
CA SER A 81 -12.64 -7.10 -11.84
C SER A 81 -14.00 -6.44 -12.06
N GLU A 82 -15.07 -7.22 -12.13
CA GLU A 82 -16.45 -6.71 -12.32
C GLU A 82 -16.82 -5.63 -11.30
N ALA A 83 -16.47 -5.82 -10.03
CA ALA A 83 -16.68 -4.80 -9.00
C ALA A 83 -15.97 -3.47 -9.30
N ARG A 84 -14.78 -3.50 -9.92
CA ARG A 84 -14.08 -2.27 -10.33
C ARG A 84 -14.70 -1.67 -11.59
N LYS A 85 -15.12 -2.50 -12.56
CA LYS A 85 -15.89 -2.05 -13.74
C LYS A 85 -17.17 -1.32 -13.31
N ASN A 86 -17.84 -1.83 -12.28
CA ASN A 86 -19.06 -1.26 -11.71
C ASN A 86 -18.79 -0.13 -10.68
N LYS A 87 -17.54 0.30 -10.52
CA LYS A 87 -17.11 1.36 -9.57
C LYS A 87 -17.59 1.14 -8.13
N LEU A 88 -17.72 -0.12 -7.71
CA LEU A 88 -18.17 -0.44 -6.37
C LEU A 88 -17.04 -0.16 -5.36
N ILE A 89 -17.33 0.68 -4.37
CA ILE A 89 -16.33 1.06 -3.35
C ILE A 89 -16.21 -0.07 -2.34
N ARG A 90 -15.01 -0.66 -2.25
CA ARG A 90 -14.73 -1.74 -1.28
C ARG A 90 -14.26 -1.22 0.08
N PHE A 91 -13.35 -0.25 0.07
CA PHE A 91 -12.79 0.37 1.26
C PHE A 91 -13.25 1.82 1.29
N LEU A 92 -14.12 2.14 2.24
CA LEU A 92 -14.55 3.51 2.50
C LEU A 92 -13.42 4.23 3.26
N GLY A 93 -13.08 5.43 2.83
CA GLY A 93 -12.17 6.29 3.58
C GLY A 93 -12.82 6.74 4.90
N ASN A 94 -11.97 7.09 5.88
CA ASN A 94 -12.47 7.73 7.10
C ASN A 94 -13.12 9.07 6.73
N PRO A 95 -14.38 9.34 7.13
CA PRO A 95 -15.07 10.53 6.64
C PRO A 95 -14.65 11.85 7.30
N HIS A 96 -13.94 11.84 8.43
CA HIS A 96 -13.24 13.01 9.01
C HIS A 96 -12.03 12.59 9.86
N ALA A 97 -11.11 13.52 10.12
CA ALA A 97 -9.92 13.27 10.94
C ALA A 97 -10.31 13.03 12.41
N ARG A 98 -9.73 11.99 13.04
CA ARG A 98 -10.08 11.52 14.40
C ARG A 98 -11.51 10.96 14.54
N TRP A 99 -12.04 10.28 13.50
CA TRP A 99 -13.30 9.49 13.55
C TRP A 99 -13.30 8.34 14.59
N GLY A 100 -12.18 8.13 15.28
CA GLY A 100 -12.08 7.13 16.34
C GLY A 100 -12.81 7.56 17.62
N PRO A 101 -12.82 6.68 18.65
CA PRO A 101 -13.36 7.03 19.96
C PRO A 101 -12.72 8.33 20.45
N LEU A 102 -13.56 9.32 20.70
CA LEU A 102 -13.13 10.60 21.24
C LEU A 102 -12.43 10.38 22.59
N GLY A 103 -11.55 11.30 22.96
CA GLY A 103 -10.85 11.24 24.25
C GLY A 103 -11.83 11.02 25.41
N LYS A 104 -11.40 10.27 26.42
CA LYS A 104 -12.18 9.99 27.64
C LYS A 104 -12.84 11.29 28.15
N ALA A 105 -14.13 11.23 28.48
CA ALA A 105 -14.84 12.37 29.03
C ALA A 105 -14.11 12.92 30.26
N VAL A 106 -13.66 14.17 30.18
CA VAL A 106 -13.07 14.89 31.32
C VAL A 106 -14.16 15.76 31.91
N THR A 107 -14.58 15.46 33.14
CA THR A 107 -15.40 16.38 33.94
C THR A 107 -14.59 17.65 34.18
N LYS A 108 -14.96 18.76 33.51
CA LYS A 108 -14.44 20.08 33.87
C LYS A 108 -14.87 20.37 35.31
N LYS A 109 -13.93 20.41 36.25
CA LYS A 109 -14.19 20.92 37.59
C LYS A 109 -14.71 22.35 37.44
N LYS A 110 -15.93 22.62 37.89
CA LYS A 110 -16.51 23.98 37.88
C LYS A 110 -15.56 24.83 38.74
N ARG A 111 -14.89 25.81 38.15
CA ARG A 111 -14.10 26.78 38.93
C ARG A 111 -15.06 27.46 39.90
N SER A 112 -14.70 27.51 41.18
CA SER A 112 -15.43 28.29 42.17
C SER A 112 -15.40 29.76 41.75
N SER A 113 -16.46 30.51 42.07
CA SER A 113 -16.60 31.95 41.80
C SER A 113 -15.38 32.75 42.24
N ASP A 114 -14.73 32.32 43.32
CA ASP A 114 -13.64 33.03 43.98
C ASP A 114 -12.32 33.04 43.16
N GLU A 115 -12.14 32.08 42.25
CA GLU A 115 -10.99 32.06 41.33
C GLU A 115 -11.17 32.98 40.11
N ILE A 116 -12.39 33.41 39.80
CA ILE A 116 -12.68 34.27 38.65
C ILE A 116 -12.35 35.74 38.98
N ASP A 117 -12.67 36.19 40.19
CA ASP A 117 -12.41 37.57 40.64
C ASP A 117 -10.91 37.87 40.82
N SER A 118 -10.13 36.89 41.30
CA SER A 118 -8.67 37.06 41.47
C SER A 118 -7.89 37.12 40.16
N ALA A 119 -8.44 36.58 39.07
CA ALA A 119 -7.84 36.64 37.74
C ALA A 119 -8.13 37.97 37.00
N GLN A 120 -9.23 38.65 37.33
CA GLN A 120 -9.57 39.95 36.76
C GLN A 120 -8.81 41.10 37.44
N ASN A 121 -8.50 40.97 38.72
CA ASN A 121 -7.83 42.02 39.50
C ASN A 121 -6.30 42.10 39.32
N LYS A 122 -5.72 41.24 38.47
CA LYS A 122 -4.27 41.18 38.19
C LYS A 122 -3.86 41.87 36.89
N LYS A 123 -4.77 42.61 36.27
CA LYS A 123 -4.60 43.31 34.97
C LYS A 123 -4.65 44.85 35.06
N GLN A 124 -4.52 45.42 36.27
CA GLN A 124 -4.25 46.85 36.46
C GLN A 124 -2.82 47.05 36.96
#